data_AF-A0A950ALM1-F1
#
_entry.id   AF-A0A950ALM1-F1
#
_cell.length_a   1.000
_cell.length_b   1.000
_cell.length_c   1.000
_cell.angle_alpha   90.00
_cell.angle_beta   90.00
_cell.angle_gamma   90.00
#
_symmetry.space_group_name_H-M   'P 1'
#
loop_
_entity.id
_entity.type
_entity.pdbx_description
1 polymer ?
#
loop_
_entity_poly.entity_id
_entity_poly.type
_entity_poly.pdbx_seq_one_letter_code
_entity_poly.pdbx_strand_id
1 'polypeptide(L)' 'MSQPGTKLAALRTVLKGAGPLLVAYSGGADSTFLLAEAVEVLGDAALGILADSPSLPRSALARALKTAKDC' A
#
# COMPACT_ATOMS: atom_id res chain seq x y z
N MET A 1 -5.31 21.96 -12.54
CA MET A 1 -4.86 21.13 -11.40
C MET A 1 -5.99 20.20 -11.02
N SER A 2 -5.84 18.88 -11.14
CA SER A 2 -6.93 17.93 -10.85
C SER A 2 -7.19 17.82 -9.34
N GLN A 3 -8.44 17.97 -8.93
CA GLN A 3 -8.93 17.89 -7.55
C GLN A 3 -8.56 16.52 -6.90
N PRO A 4 -8.17 16.46 -5.62
CA PRO A 4 -7.79 15.21 -4.94
C PRO A 4 -8.88 14.14 -4.97
N GLY A 5 -10.15 14.53 -4.80
CA GLY A 5 -11.28 13.59 -4.78
C GLY A 5 -11.49 12.84 -6.10
N THR A 6 -11.12 13.43 -7.24
CA THR A 6 -11.24 12.76 -8.55
C THR A 6 -10.11 11.74 -8.76
N LYS A 7 -8.90 12.02 -8.26
CA LYS A 7 -7.77 11.09 -8.33
C LYS A 7 -7.97 9.85 -7.47
N LEU A 8 -8.51 10.02 -6.25
CA LEU A 8 -8.82 8.90 -5.37
C LEU A 8 -9.89 7.98 -5.99
N ALA A 9 -10.96 8.56 -6.53
CA ALA A 9 -12.00 7.77 -7.22
C ALA A 9 -11.42 6.99 -8.42
N ALA A 10 -10.54 7.63 -9.20
CA ALA A 10 -9.85 6.96 -10.30
C ALA A 10 -8.96 5.80 -9.83
N LEU A 11 -8.19 5.99 -8.75
CA LEU A 11 -7.38 4.93 -8.15
C LEU A 11 -8.24 3.74 -7.74
N ARG A 12 -9.34 3.97 -7.00
CA ARG A 12 -10.23 2.90 -6.55
C ARG A 12 -10.85 2.14 -7.73
N THR A 13 -11.19 2.82 -8.82
CA THR A 13 -11.66 2.16 -10.05
C THR A 13 -10.58 1.27 -10.66
N VAL A 14 -9.33 1.72 -10.73
CA VAL A 14 -8.21 0.90 -11.21
C VAL A 14 -8.00 -0.32 -10.32
N LEU A 15 -8.00 -0.16 -8.99
CA LEU A 15 -7.83 -1.25 -8.03
C LEU A 15 -8.91 -2.32 -8.20
N LYS A 16 -10.19 -1.94 -8.30
CA LYS A 16 -11.31 -2.87 -8.55
C LYS A 16 -11.15 -3.66 -9.85
N GLY A 17 -10.63 -3.02 -10.90
CA GLY A 17 -10.42 -3.64 -12.21
C GLY A 17 -9.19 -4.54 -12.29
N ALA A 18 -8.20 -4.36 -11.40
CA ALA A 18 -6.96 -5.13 -11.41
C ALA A 18 -7.12 -6.56 -10.87
N GLY A 19 -8.15 -6.81 -10.04
CA GLY A 19 -8.32 -8.10 -9.35
C GLY A 19 -7.36 -8.25 -8.17
N PRO A 20 -7.14 -9.48 -7.67
CA PRO A 20 -6.18 -9.74 -6.60
C PRO A 20 -4.79 -9.23 -6.97
N LEU A 21 -4.14 -8.50 -6.08
CA LEU A 21 -2.88 -7.82 -6.38
C LEU A 21 -1.93 -7.77 -5.20
N LEU A 22 -0.70 -7.41 -5.53
CA LEU A 22 0.40 -7.29 -4.59
C LEU A 22 0.99 -5.89 -4.66
N VAL A 23 1.08 -5.23 -3.51
CA VAL A 23 1.66 -3.89 -3.38
C VAL A 23 3.10 -4.03 -2.88
N ALA A 24 4.06 -3.53 -3.66
CA ALA A 24 5.43 -3.36 -3.21
C ALA A 24 5.47 -2.26 -2.13
N TYR A 25 5.52 -2.69 -0.88
CA TYR A 25 5.46 -1.85 0.30
C TYR A 25 6.86 -1.56 0.81
N SER A 26 7.16 -0.29 1.14
CA SER A 26 8.46 0.14 1.66
C SER A 26 8.39 0.79 3.04
N GLY A 27 7.19 1.05 3.55
CA GLY A 27 6.96 1.87 4.74
C GLY A 27 6.96 3.38 4.51
N GLY A 28 7.13 3.83 3.26
CA GLY A 28 6.97 5.23 2.89
C GLY A 28 5.50 5.61 2.68
N ALA A 29 5.17 6.90 2.85
CA ALA A 29 3.79 7.41 2.81
C ALA A 29 3.01 6.97 1.57
N ASP A 30 3.62 7.01 0.39
CA ASP A 30 2.95 6.65 -0.87
C ASP A 30 2.59 5.16 -0.92
N SER A 31 3.53 4.29 -0.54
CA SER A 31 3.30 2.84 -0.51
C SER A 31 2.34 2.41 0.60
N THR A 32 2.35 3.11 1.74
CA THR A 32 1.37 2.92 2.82
C THR A 32 -0.02 3.31 2.37
N PHE A 33 -0.16 4.49 1.75
CA PHE A 33 -1.45 4.94 1.23
C PHE A 33 -2.01 4.00 0.17
N LEU A 34 -1.17 3.57 -0.79
CA LEU A 34 -1.60 2.63 -1.82
C LEU A 34 -2.01 1.27 -1.24
N LEU A 35 -1.25 0.74 -0.27
CA LEU A 35 -1.61 -0.51 0.40
C LEU A 35 -2.92 -0.37 1.17
N ALA A 36 -3.11 0.71 1.94
CA ALA A 36 -4.35 0.96 2.68
C ALA A 36 -5.56 1.05 1.75
N GLU A 37 -5.46 1.82 0.66
CA GLU A 37 -6.54 1.91 -0.33
C GLU A 37 -6.80 0.59 -1.07
N ALA A 38 -5.76 -0.22 -1.33
CA ALA A 38 -5.92 -1.55 -1.92
C ALA A 38 -6.65 -2.51 -0.96
N VAL A 39 -6.32 -2.52 0.33
CA VAL A 39 -7.00 -3.31 1.35
C VAL A 39 -8.45 -2.86 1.54
N GLU A 40 -8.71 -1.55 1.61
CA GLU A 40 -10.07 -1.01 1.69
C GLU A 40 -10.95 -1.40 0.50
N VAL A 41 -10.37 -1.48 -0.71
CA VAL A 41 -11.13 -1.77 -1.93
C VAL A 41 -11.28 -3.27 -2.19
N LEU A 42 -10.25 -4.07 -1.90
CA LEU A 42 -10.15 -5.49 -2.31
C LEU A 42 -10.16 -6.47 -1.13
N GLY A 43 -10.02 -6.00 0.11
CA GLY A 43 -9.93 -6.83 1.30
C GLY A 43 -8.76 -7.82 1.23
N ASP A 44 -9.06 -9.09 1.52
CA ASP A 44 -8.10 -10.20 1.52
C ASP A 44 -7.42 -10.46 0.16
N ALA A 45 -7.94 -9.87 -0.92
CA ALA A 45 -7.34 -9.97 -2.25
C ALA A 45 -6.18 -8.98 -2.47
N ALA A 46 -5.85 -8.13 -1.49
CA ALA A 46 -4.67 -7.26 -1.52
C ALA A 46 -3.58 -7.76 -0.56
N LEU A 47 -2.35 -7.87 -1.04
CA LEU A 47 -1.19 -8.26 -0.22
C LEU A 47 -0.07 -7.22 -0.30
N GLY A 48 0.37 -6.70 0.85
CA GLY A 48 1.59 -5.90 0.94
C GLY A 48 2.84 -6.78 1.05
N ILE A 49 3.86 -6.53 0.23
CA ILE A 49 5.19 -7.16 0.35
C ILE A 49 6.25 -6.13 0.69
N LEU A 50 7.01 -6.39 1.74
CA LEU A 50 8.18 -5.64 2.13
C LEU A 50 9.43 -6.52 1.95
N ALA A 51 10.38 -6.07 1.14
CA ALA A 51 11.63 -6.78 0.94
C ALA A 51 12.52 -6.63 2.18
N ASP A 52 12.87 -7.75 2.82
CA ASP A 52 13.88 -7.79 3.86
C ASP A 52 15.26 -8.09 3.24
N SER A 53 16.17 -7.13 3.33
CA SER A 53 17.55 -7.27 2.85
C SER A 53 18.57 -6.68 3.84
N PRO A 54 19.85 -7.10 3.79
CA PRO A 54 20.90 -6.49 4.62
C PRO A 54 21.09 -4.99 4.41
N SER A 55 20.67 -4.45 3.26
CA SER A 55 20.73 -3.01 2.96
C SER A 55 19.62 -2.19 3.62
N LEU A 56 18.56 -2.83 4.14
CA LEU A 56 17.48 -2.17 4.87
C LEU A 56 17.78 -2.14 6.38
N PRO A 57 17.84 -0.94 7.02
CA PRO A 57 17.99 -0.84 8.46
C PRO A 57 16.86 -1.59 9.20
N ARG A 58 17.22 -2.38 10.20
CA ARG A 58 16.25 -3.17 11.00
C ARG A 58 15.17 -2.30 11.63
N SER A 59 15.52 -1.08 12.04
CA SER A 59 14.57 -0.09 12.57
C SER A 59 13.58 0.40 11.52
N ALA A 60 13.98 0.51 10.24
CA ALA A 60 13.10 0.86 9.15
C ALA A 60 12.14 -0.29 8.81
N LEU A 61 12.64 -1.53 8.77
CA LEU A 61 11.82 -2.73 8.61
C LEU A 61 10.77 -2.84 9.72
N ALA A 62 11.18 -2.72 10.98
CA ALA A 62 10.28 -2.80 12.13
C ALA A 62 9.21 -1.70 12.11
N ARG A 63 9.59 -0.46 11.75
CA ARG A 63 8.64 0.65 11.62
C ARG A 63 7.63 0.39 10.51
N ALA A 64 8.09 -0.03 9.32
CA ALA A 64 7.22 -0.34 8.20
C ALA A 64 6.23 -1.46 8.55
N LEU A 65 6.70 -2.57 9.15
CA LEU A 65 5.82 -3.64 9.60
C LEU A 65 4.81 -3.19 10.66
N LYS A 66 5.20 -2.29 11.57
CA LYS A 66 4.27 -1.72 12.55
C LYS A 66 3.20 -0.89 11.83
N THR A 67 3.60 0.03 10.95
CA THR A 67 2.66 0.86 10.19
C THR A 67 1.69 0.01 9.38
N ALA A 68 2.15 -1.01 8.67
CA ALA A 68 1.28 -1.89 7.88
C ALA A 68 0.26 -2.70 8.71
N LYS A 69 0.50 -2.91 10.01
CA LYS A 69 -0.45 -3.57 10.93
C LYS A 69 -1.47 -2.61 11.55
N ASP A 70 -1.11 -1.32 11.60
CA ASP A 70 -1.94 -0.26 12.16
C ASP A 70 -2.88 0.35 11.10
N CYS A 71 -2.64 0.06 9.81
CA CYS A 71 -3.53 0.40 8.68
C CYS A 71 -4.55 -0.71 8.47
#